data_AF-A0A3B9S048-F1
#
_entry.id   AF-A0A3B9S048-F1
#
_cell.length_a   1.000
_cell.length_b   1.000
_cell.length_c   1.000
_cell.angle_alpha   90.00
_cell.angle_beta   90.00
_cell.angle_gamma   90.00
#
_symmetry.space_group_name_H-M   'P 1'
#
loop_
_entity.id
_entity.type
_entity.pdbx_description
1 polymer ?
#
loop_
_entity_poly.entity_id
_entity_poly.type
_entity_poly.pdbx_seq_one_letter_code
_entity_poly.pdbx_strand_id
1 'polypeptide(L)'
;AWDFVMTLDQEWFSTLFGIFFIIGNMHAFLGLLLVVSVSVRKRFGIEEYITINRLHDLAKMVFAFSLLWAYMGYSQYIVIWYADLPEETPYLVIRSMEQPWSTMFLLLIIAVFAIPFLGLLPKTFCRFPNYIRVMGIWVVIGQWFVIYLMVVPSLQEFGHYHVDLGLHELLITLGFSGLFFLSYLSFLGKVPILPISDKHLCHSWHGH
;
A
#
# COMPACT_ATOMS: atom_id res chain seq x y z
N ALA A 1 9.84 5.00 -10.07
CA ALA A 1 10.00 3.54 -10.24
C ALA A 1 11.32 3.25 -10.93
N TRP A 2 11.49 3.65 -12.19
CA TRP A 2 12.75 3.49 -12.94
C TRP A 2 13.93 4.18 -12.24
N ASP A 3 13.92 5.52 -12.11
CA ASP A 3 15.10 6.27 -11.63
C ASP A 3 15.49 6.06 -10.17
N PHE A 4 14.54 5.65 -9.31
CA PHE A 4 14.73 5.60 -7.85
C PHE A 4 14.82 4.18 -7.28
N VAL A 5 14.32 3.18 -8.00
CA VAL A 5 14.27 1.80 -7.48
C VAL A 5 14.93 0.85 -8.46
N MET A 6 14.61 0.94 -9.76
CA MET A 6 15.21 0.05 -10.75
C MET A 6 16.70 0.31 -10.90
N THR A 7 17.14 1.57 -10.92
CA THR A 7 18.56 1.97 -11.01
C THR A 7 19.45 1.49 -9.86
N LEU A 8 18.87 1.03 -8.75
CA LEU A 8 19.63 0.42 -7.66
C LEU A 8 20.30 -0.90 -8.10
N ASP A 9 19.73 -1.55 -9.11
CA ASP A 9 20.28 -2.74 -9.76
C ASP A 9 20.44 -2.42 -11.26
N GLN A 10 21.66 -2.05 -11.66
CA GLN A 10 21.92 -1.47 -12.99
C GLN A 10 21.76 -2.48 -14.14
N GLU A 11 21.87 -3.77 -13.84
CA GLU A 11 21.77 -4.84 -14.84
C GLU A 11 20.31 -5.30 -15.00
N TRP A 12 19.46 -5.02 -14.00
CA TRP A 12 18.07 -5.44 -14.00
C TRP A 12 17.14 -4.43 -14.68
N PHE A 13 16.24 -4.94 -15.52
CA PHE A 13 15.17 -4.14 -16.10
C PHE A 13 13.85 -4.93 -16.15
N SER A 14 12.72 -4.23 -16.06
CA SER A 14 11.42 -4.82 -16.29
C SER A 14 10.41 -3.76 -16.72
N THR A 15 9.65 -4.05 -17.78
CA THR A 15 8.63 -3.14 -18.30
C THR A 15 7.41 -3.05 -17.38
N LEU A 16 7.05 -4.15 -16.71
CA LEU A 16 5.88 -4.23 -15.83
C LEU A 16 6.12 -3.55 -14.47
N PHE A 17 7.38 -3.44 -14.05
CA PHE A 17 7.77 -2.93 -12.73
C PHE A 17 7.22 -1.54 -12.41
N GLY A 18 7.21 -0.63 -13.40
CA GLY A 18 6.65 0.71 -13.21
C GLY A 18 5.17 0.70 -12.85
N ILE A 19 4.38 -0.14 -13.52
CA ILE A 19 2.94 -0.31 -13.24
C ILE A 19 2.76 -0.98 -11.88
N PHE A 20 3.53 -2.03 -11.58
CA PHE A 20 3.47 -2.70 -10.28
C PHE A 20 3.73 -1.73 -9.13
N PHE A 21 4.74 -0.87 -9.26
CA PHE A 21 5.05 0.16 -8.28
C PHE A 21 3.90 1.14 -8.08
N ILE A 22 3.25 1.60 -9.16
CA ILE A 22 2.10 2.50 -9.08
C ILE A 22 0.92 1.82 -8.39
N ILE A 23 0.59 0.57 -8.75
CA ILE A 23 -0.50 -0.18 -8.13
C ILE A 23 -0.26 -0.40 -6.63
N GLY A 24 0.97 -0.69 -6.21
CA GLY A 24 1.33 -0.78 -4.79
C GLY A 24 1.11 0.53 -4.04
N ASN A 25 1.55 1.66 -4.62
CA ASN A 25 1.34 2.99 -4.04
C ASN A 25 -0.13 3.40 -4.00
N MET A 26 -0.92 3.07 -5.03
CA MET A 26 -2.37 3.30 -5.02
C MET A 26 -3.06 2.46 -3.95
N HIS A 27 -2.63 1.21 -3.74
CA HIS A 27 -3.16 0.36 -2.69
C HIS A 27 -2.85 0.95 -1.29
N ALA A 28 -1.62 1.43 -1.06
CA ALA A 28 -1.25 2.14 0.16
C ALA A 28 -2.07 3.42 0.36
N PHE A 29 -2.26 4.21 -0.69
CA PHE A 29 -3.07 5.42 -0.67
C PHE A 29 -4.52 5.14 -0.30
N LEU A 30 -5.16 4.12 -0.89
CA LEU A 30 -6.53 3.73 -0.56
C LEU A 30 -6.64 3.24 0.88
N GLY A 31 -5.64 2.50 1.37
CA GLY A 31 -5.54 2.10 2.78
C GLY A 31 -5.48 3.30 3.72
N LEU A 32 -4.62 4.28 3.42
CA LEU A 32 -4.51 5.53 4.18
C LEU A 32 -5.79 6.36 4.11
N LEU A 33 -6.39 6.48 2.93
CA LEU A 33 -7.65 7.19 2.72
C LEU A 33 -8.74 6.60 3.60
N LEU A 34 -8.81 5.27 3.70
CA LEU A 34 -9.75 4.58 4.57
C LEU A 34 -9.52 4.94 6.05
N VAL A 35 -8.27 4.92 6.52
CA VAL A 35 -7.90 5.32 7.89
C VAL A 35 -8.32 6.76 8.19
N VAL A 36 -8.02 7.67 7.27
CA VAL A 36 -8.34 9.09 7.39
C VAL A 36 -9.85 9.31 7.36
N SER A 37 -10.58 8.72 6.42
CA SER A 37 -12.04 8.85 6.31
C SER A 37 -12.75 8.42 7.59
N VAL A 38 -12.36 7.29 8.19
CA VAL A 38 -12.96 6.84 9.46
C VAL A 38 -12.61 7.77 10.62
N SER A 39 -11.38 8.28 10.66
CA SER A 39 -10.89 9.13 11.75
C SER A 39 -11.53 10.52 11.72
N VAL A 40 -11.61 11.14 10.54
CA VAL A 40 -12.25 12.44 10.31
C VAL A 40 -13.76 12.33 10.52
N ARG A 41 -14.39 11.24 10.04
CA ARG A 41 -15.83 10.98 10.24
C ARG A 41 -16.25 11.13 11.71
N LYS A 42 -15.51 10.50 12.63
CA LYS A 42 -15.80 10.58 14.06
C LYS A 42 -15.40 11.92 14.68
N ARG A 43 -14.26 12.49 14.28
CA ARG A 43 -13.72 13.71 14.90
C ARG A 43 -14.53 14.96 14.57
N PHE A 44 -15.07 15.06 13.37
CA PHE A 44 -15.80 16.23 12.89
C PHE A 44 -17.32 16.03 12.82
N GLY A 45 -17.83 14.87 13.24
CA GLY A 45 -19.27 14.59 13.24
C GLY A 45 -19.93 14.52 11.84
N ILE A 46 -19.14 14.34 10.77
CA ILE A 46 -19.62 14.29 9.37
C ILE A 46 -20.16 12.91 8.97
N GLU A 47 -20.84 12.24 9.90
CA GLU A 47 -21.29 10.86 9.77
C GLU A 47 -22.42 10.69 8.75
N GLU A 48 -23.22 11.73 8.56
CA GLU A 48 -24.27 11.79 7.54
C GLU A 48 -23.67 11.86 6.13
N TYR A 49 -22.56 12.59 5.96
CA TYR A 49 -21.88 12.70 4.68
C TYR A 49 -21.03 11.46 4.37
N ILE A 50 -20.24 10.98 5.33
CA ILE A 50 -19.45 9.74 5.19
C ILE A 50 -20.27 8.58 5.73
N THR A 51 -21.22 8.12 4.92
CA THR A 51 -22.09 6.99 5.25
C THR A 51 -21.31 5.67 5.31
N ILE A 52 -21.89 4.67 5.97
CA ILE A 52 -21.34 3.31 6.01
C ILE A 52 -21.25 2.71 4.60
N ASN A 53 -22.18 3.06 3.70
CA ASN A 53 -22.15 2.61 2.31
C ASN A 53 -20.91 3.12 1.58
N ARG A 54 -20.57 4.42 1.72
CA ARG A 54 -19.35 4.99 1.12
C ARG A 54 -18.07 4.38 1.69
N LEU A 55 -18.02 4.13 3.00
CA LEU A 55 -16.90 3.42 3.62
C LEU A 55 -16.76 1.99 3.11
N HIS A 56 -17.88 1.31 2.87
CA HIS A 56 -17.90 -0.02 2.28
C HIS A 56 -17.43 0.00 0.81
N ASP A 57 -17.79 1.01 0.04
CA ASP A 57 -17.29 1.20 -1.33
C ASP A 57 -15.78 1.43 -1.35
N LEU A 58 -15.25 2.24 -0.42
CA LEU A 58 -13.81 2.43 -0.25
C LEU A 58 -13.11 1.13 0.17
N ALA A 59 -13.70 0.34 1.07
CA ALA A 59 -13.18 -0.97 1.43
C ALA A 59 -13.14 -1.94 0.24
N LYS A 60 -14.16 -1.92 -0.65
CA LYS A 60 -14.14 -2.69 -1.90
C LYS A 60 -13.02 -2.25 -2.84
N MET A 61 -12.70 -0.95 -2.89
CA MET A 61 -11.55 -0.47 -3.67
C MET A 61 -10.24 -1.01 -3.11
N VAL A 62 -10.01 -0.95 -1.79
CA VAL A 62 -8.81 -1.54 -1.16
C VAL A 62 -8.70 -3.04 -1.48
N PHE A 63 -9.80 -3.78 -1.35
CA PHE A 63 -9.89 -5.20 -1.72
C PHE A 63 -9.57 -5.46 -3.21
N ALA A 64 -10.11 -4.65 -4.12
CA ALA A 64 -9.83 -4.80 -5.54
C ALA A 64 -8.35 -4.52 -5.86
N PHE A 65 -7.75 -3.53 -5.20
CA PHE A 65 -6.33 -3.22 -5.36
C PHE A 65 -5.41 -4.28 -4.73
N SER A 66 -5.82 -5.00 -3.69
CA SER A 66 -5.03 -6.14 -3.19
C SER A 66 -4.97 -7.28 -4.22
N LEU A 67 -6.09 -7.55 -4.91
CA LEU A 67 -6.12 -8.51 -6.03
C LEU A 67 -5.27 -8.04 -7.21
N LEU A 68 -5.39 -6.76 -7.58
CA LEU A 68 -4.62 -6.18 -8.68
C LEU A 68 -3.11 -6.19 -8.38
N TRP A 69 -2.73 -5.88 -7.14
CA TRP A 69 -1.34 -5.95 -6.69
C TRP A 69 -0.79 -7.37 -6.79
N ALA A 70 -1.55 -8.37 -6.32
CA ALA A 70 -1.15 -9.77 -6.41
C ALA A 70 -1.06 -10.24 -7.87
N TYR A 71 -2.01 -9.83 -8.71
CA TYR A 71 -1.98 -10.13 -10.15
C TYR A 71 -0.75 -9.55 -10.84
N MET A 72 -0.42 -8.28 -10.59
CA MET A 72 0.74 -7.63 -11.20
C MET A 72 2.05 -8.26 -10.70
N GLY A 73 2.16 -8.51 -9.40
CA GLY A 73 3.33 -9.16 -8.80
C GLY A 73 3.53 -10.58 -9.34
N TYR A 74 2.45 -11.37 -9.40
CA TYR A 74 2.49 -12.73 -9.97
C TYR A 74 2.82 -12.73 -11.46
N SER A 75 2.23 -11.82 -12.23
CA SER A 75 2.50 -11.70 -13.67
C SER A 75 3.96 -11.33 -13.95
N GLN A 76 4.57 -10.51 -13.10
CA GLN A 76 6.01 -10.24 -13.18
C GLN A 76 6.82 -11.49 -12.81
N TYR A 77 6.47 -12.13 -11.70
CA TYR A 77 7.18 -13.30 -11.17
C TYR A 77 7.23 -14.45 -12.18
N ILE A 78 6.08 -14.84 -12.75
CA ILE A 78 5.98 -16.02 -13.60
C ILE A 78 6.75 -15.87 -14.91
N VAL A 79 6.79 -14.66 -15.49
CA VAL A 79 7.50 -14.40 -16.75
C VAL A 79 9.01 -14.49 -16.53
N ILE A 80 9.53 -13.83 -15.50
CA ILE A 80 10.97 -13.88 -15.16
C ILE A 80 11.37 -15.32 -14.83
N TRP A 81 10.59 -15.99 -13.97
CA TRP A 81 10.88 -17.35 -13.56
C TRP A 81 10.82 -18.36 -14.73
N TYR A 82 9.90 -18.17 -15.67
CA TYR A 82 9.76 -19.08 -16.81
C TYR A 82 10.80 -18.84 -17.91
N ALA A 83 11.18 -17.59 -18.16
CA ALA A 83 12.16 -17.25 -19.19
C ALA A 83 13.61 -17.54 -18.75
N ASP A 84 13.87 -17.47 -17.44
CA ASP A 84 15.16 -17.73 -16.79
C ASP A 84 16.35 -17.02 -17.47
N LEU A 85 16.18 -15.72 -17.73
CA LEU A 85 17.22 -14.88 -18.34
C LEU A 85 18.24 -14.46 -17.27
N PRO A 86 19.56 -14.59 -17.53
CA PRO A 86 20.58 -14.31 -16.54
C PRO A 86 20.61 -12.86 -16.06
N GLU A 87 20.10 -11.91 -16.85
CA GLU A 87 19.99 -10.49 -16.49
C GLU A 87 18.82 -10.20 -15.53
N GLU A 88 17.73 -10.98 -15.59
CA GLU A 88 16.50 -10.71 -14.83
C GLU A 88 16.32 -11.61 -13.60
N THR A 89 16.75 -12.87 -13.70
CA THR A 89 16.59 -13.90 -12.66
C THR A 89 17.23 -13.53 -11.31
N PRO A 90 18.45 -12.95 -11.23
CA PRO A 90 19.10 -12.67 -9.95
C PRO A 90 18.24 -11.79 -9.02
N TYR A 91 17.57 -10.78 -9.58
CA TYR A 91 16.69 -9.89 -8.81
C TYR A 91 15.59 -10.66 -8.08
N LEU A 92 15.00 -11.66 -8.74
CA LEU A 92 13.94 -12.51 -8.19
C LEU A 92 14.50 -13.48 -7.15
N VAL A 93 15.59 -14.19 -7.49
CA VAL A 93 16.20 -15.23 -6.62
C VAL A 93 16.61 -14.67 -5.27
N ILE A 94 17.29 -13.51 -5.26
CA ILE A 94 17.73 -12.84 -4.03
C ILE A 94 16.54 -12.53 -3.11
N ARG A 95 15.37 -12.19 -3.67
CA ARG A 95 14.21 -11.75 -2.90
C ARG A 95 13.26 -12.89 -2.53
N SER A 96 13.10 -13.89 -3.38
CA SER A 96 12.10 -14.95 -3.20
C SER A 96 12.68 -16.27 -2.71
N MET A 97 13.97 -16.54 -2.93
CA MET A 97 14.58 -17.84 -2.63
C MET A 97 15.68 -17.73 -1.57
N GLU A 98 16.49 -16.69 -1.60
CA GLU A 98 17.58 -16.51 -0.62
C GLU A 98 17.08 -16.07 0.75
N GLN A 99 17.70 -16.59 1.81
CA GLN A 99 17.44 -16.13 3.17
C GLN A 99 18.23 -14.85 3.46
N PRO A 100 17.69 -13.91 4.26
CA PRO A 100 16.41 -13.95 4.98
C PRO A 100 15.19 -13.47 4.15
N TRP A 101 15.42 -12.99 2.93
CA TRP A 101 14.41 -12.27 2.14
C TRP A 101 13.24 -13.14 1.68
N SER A 102 13.45 -14.41 1.38
CA SER A 102 12.40 -15.36 1.00
C SER A 102 11.30 -15.46 2.05
N THR A 103 11.68 -15.44 3.33
CA THR A 103 10.73 -15.42 4.45
C THR A 103 9.90 -14.13 4.42
N MET A 104 10.53 -12.98 4.21
CA MET A 104 9.84 -11.69 4.15
C MET A 104 8.94 -11.59 2.91
N PHE A 105 9.37 -12.10 1.77
CA PHE A 105 8.58 -12.18 0.53
C PHE A 105 7.28 -12.96 0.73
N LEU A 106 7.34 -14.13 1.36
CA LEU A 106 6.16 -14.93 1.67
C LEU A 106 5.24 -14.23 2.69
N LEU A 107 5.81 -13.64 3.74
CA LEU A 107 5.06 -12.86 4.72
C LEU A 107 4.35 -11.67 4.07
N LEU A 108 4.97 -11.01 3.09
CA LEU A 108 4.38 -9.88 2.38
C LEU A 108 3.24 -10.28 1.46
N ILE A 109 3.33 -11.43 0.79
CA ILE A 109 2.20 -11.98 0.03
C ILE A 109 1.01 -12.22 0.98
N ILE A 110 1.25 -12.78 2.17
CA ILE A 110 0.19 -12.98 3.15
C ILE A 110 -0.35 -11.63 3.66
N ALA A 111 0.53 -10.70 3.99
CA ALA A 111 0.18 -9.43 4.63
C ALA A 111 -0.54 -8.46 3.69
N VAL A 112 -0.14 -8.40 2.42
CA VAL A 112 -0.63 -7.40 1.44
C VAL A 112 -1.72 -7.97 0.54
N PHE A 113 -1.70 -9.28 0.29
CA PHE A 113 -2.73 -9.93 -0.51
C PHE A 113 -3.69 -10.75 0.37
N ALA A 114 -3.24 -11.82 1.02
CA ALA A 114 -4.15 -12.78 1.64
C ALA A 114 -5.00 -12.18 2.77
N ILE A 115 -4.40 -11.37 3.65
CA ILE A 115 -5.09 -10.73 4.78
C ILE A 115 -6.10 -9.69 4.29
N PRO A 116 -5.75 -8.70 3.44
CA PRO A 116 -6.73 -7.78 2.86
C PRO A 116 -7.82 -8.47 2.06
N PHE A 117 -7.46 -9.51 1.29
CA PHE A 117 -8.41 -10.30 0.53
C PHE A 117 -9.44 -10.99 1.44
N LEU A 118 -8.99 -11.83 2.38
CA LEU A 118 -9.88 -12.58 3.27
C LEU A 118 -10.59 -11.67 4.28
N GLY A 119 -9.91 -10.64 4.76
CA GLY A 119 -10.43 -9.71 5.76
C GLY A 119 -11.48 -8.76 5.21
N LEU A 120 -11.37 -8.35 3.94
CA LEU A 120 -12.35 -7.44 3.30
C LEU A 120 -13.40 -8.15 2.46
N LEU A 121 -13.31 -9.49 2.30
CA LEU A 121 -14.30 -10.30 1.59
C LEU A 121 -15.70 -10.26 2.25
N PRO A 122 -15.85 -10.42 3.58
CA PRO A 122 -17.18 -10.49 4.19
C PRO A 122 -17.78 -9.09 4.32
N LYS A 123 -18.93 -8.89 3.67
CA LYS A 123 -19.69 -7.62 3.74
C LYS A 123 -19.97 -7.19 5.19
N THR A 124 -20.22 -8.14 6.09
CA THR A 124 -20.53 -7.88 7.51
C THR A 124 -19.40 -7.12 8.21
N PHE A 125 -18.14 -7.56 8.03
CA PHE A 125 -17.00 -6.90 8.67
C PHE A 125 -16.71 -5.53 8.06
N CYS A 126 -16.89 -5.40 6.74
CA CYS A 126 -16.66 -4.16 6.02
C CYS A 126 -17.66 -3.03 6.34
N ARG A 127 -18.69 -3.29 7.15
CA ARG A 127 -19.61 -2.25 7.66
C ARG A 127 -19.21 -1.68 9.02
N PHE A 128 -18.22 -2.27 9.70
CA PHE A 128 -17.72 -1.75 10.97
C PHE A 128 -16.57 -0.76 10.73
N PRO A 129 -16.75 0.55 11.00
CA PRO A 129 -15.73 1.56 10.67
C PRO A 129 -14.37 1.31 11.34
N ASN A 130 -14.38 0.83 12.59
CA ASN A 130 -13.13 0.54 13.31
C ASN A 130 -12.37 -0.64 12.69
N TYR A 131 -13.08 -1.66 12.20
CA TYR A 131 -12.45 -2.83 11.56
C TYR A 131 -11.76 -2.43 10.27
N ILE A 132 -12.49 -1.74 9.37
CA ILE A 132 -11.93 -1.31 8.09
C ILE A 132 -10.76 -0.33 8.30
N ARG A 133 -10.78 0.49 9.36
CA ARG A 133 -9.64 1.35 9.73
C ARG A 133 -8.40 0.53 10.08
N VAL A 134 -8.54 -0.54 10.87
CA VAL A 134 -7.42 -1.43 11.20
C VAL A 134 -6.88 -2.09 9.92
N MET A 135 -7.75 -2.53 9.02
CA MET A 135 -7.34 -3.07 7.72
C MET A 135 -6.60 -2.03 6.86
N GLY A 136 -7.03 -0.76 6.88
CA GLY A 136 -6.32 0.33 6.20
C GLY A 136 -4.91 0.56 6.76
N ILE A 137 -4.75 0.56 8.10
CA ILE A 137 -3.43 0.65 8.75
C ILE A 137 -2.55 -0.54 8.34
N TRP A 138 -3.14 -1.75 8.36
CA TRP A 138 -2.45 -2.98 7.98
C TRP A 138 -1.90 -2.92 6.55
N VAL A 139 -2.72 -2.48 5.59
CA VAL A 139 -2.32 -2.31 4.19
C VAL A 139 -1.17 -1.31 4.05
N VAL A 140 -1.23 -0.17 4.74
CA VAL A 140 -0.16 0.86 4.69
C VAL A 140 1.15 0.30 5.21
N ILE A 141 1.13 -0.40 6.35
CA ILE A 141 2.33 -1.04 6.92
C ILE A 141 2.87 -2.12 5.97
N GLY A 142 1.99 -2.96 5.42
CA GLY A 142 2.38 -4.00 4.47
C GLY A 142 3.04 -3.43 3.21
N GLN A 143 2.47 -2.37 2.63
CA GLN A 143 3.07 -1.69 1.46
C GLN A 143 4.40 -1.01 1.78
N TRP A 144 4.58 -0.50 3.00
CA TRP A 144 5.89 -0.01 3.44
C TRP A 144 6.94 -1.12 3.41
N PHE A 145 6.61 -2.31 3.93
CA PHE A 145 7.51 -3.47 3.85
C PHE A 145 7.74 -3.97 2.42
N VAL A 146 6.77 -3.81 1.51
CA VAL A 146 6.97 -4.11 0.08
C VAL A 146 8.04 -3.20 -0.52
N ILE A 147 8.00 -1.89 -0.24
CA ILE A 147 9.03 -0.95 -0.68
C ILE A 147 10.38 -1.30 -0.04
N TYR A 148 10.38 -1.67 1.24
CA TYR A 148 11.58 -2.13 1.94
C TYR A 148 12.21 -3.36 1.26
N LEU A 149 11.41 -4.38 0.88
CA LEU A 149 11.88 -5.53 0.10
C LEU A 149 12.39 -5.15 -1.30
N MET A 150 11.80 -4.15 -1.95
CA MET A 150 12.24 -3.72 -3.27
C MET A 150 13.62 -3.06 -3.22
N VAL A 151 13.89 -2.27 -2.19
CA VAL A 151 15.07 -1.39 -2.11
C VAL A 151 16.25 -2.06 -1.40
N VAL A 152 16.05 -2.59 -0.21
CA VAL A 152 17.15 -2.96 0.71
C VAL A 152 18.04 -4.09 0.19
N PRO A 153 17.50 -5.17 -0.42
CA PRO A 153 18.36 -6.24 -0.95
C PRO A 153 19.32 -5.75 -2.04
N SER A 154 18.95 -4.69 -2.80
CA SER A 154 19.82 -4.11 -3.83
C SER A 154 20.94 -3.23 -3.26
N LEU A 155 20.88 -2.86 -1.97
CA LEU A 155 21.92 -2.06 -1.30
C LEU A 155 22.96 -2.94 -0.59
N GLN A 156 22.70 -4.23 -0.46
CA GLN A 156 23.55 -5.17 0.28
C GLN A 156 24.58 -5.83 -0.63
N GLU A 157 25.70 -6.24 -0.03
CA GLU A 157 26.71 -7.01 -0.73
C GLU A 157 26.21 -8.42 -1.04
N PHE A 158 26.55 -8.91 -2.23
CA PHE A 158 26.09 -10.21 -2.70
C PHE A 158 26.57 -11.32 -1.75
N GLY A 159 25.62 -12.13 -1.25
CA GLY A 159 25.90 -13.23 -0.32
C GLY A 159 25.93 -12.85 1.16
N HIS A 160 25.82 -11.55 1.49
CA HIS A 160 25.71 -11.06 2.86
C HIS A 160 24.36 -10.36 3.07
N TYR A 161 23.29 -11.15 3.11
CA TYR A 161 21.94 -10.64 3.27
C TYR A 161 21.49 -10.62 4.74
N HIS A 162 20.94 -9.49 5.16
CA HIS A 162 20.41 -9.31 6.51
C HIS A 162 19.19 -8.38 6.52
N VAL A 163 18.31 -8.51 7.51
CA VAL A 163 17.17 -7.59 7.66
C VAL A 163 17.54 -6.53 8.69
N ASP A 164 17.93 -5.34 8.22
CA ASP A 164 18.23 -4.20 9.10
C ASP A 164 16.99 -3.36 9.38
N LEU A 165 16.23 -3.77 10.41
CA LEU A 165 15.21 -2.91 11.00
C LEU A 165 15.80 -2.14 12.18
N GLY A 166 16.72 -1.24 11.86
CA GLY A 166 17.38 -0.38 12.83
C GLY A 166 16.52 0.81 13.26
N LEU A 167 17.09 1.60 14.16
CA LEU A 167 16.49 2.85 14.60
C LEU A 167 16.43 3.87 13.46
N HIS A 168 17.36 3.81 12.51
CA HIS A 168 17.46 4.75 11.40
C HIS A 168 16.26 4.66 10.46
N GLU A 169 15.87 3.45 10.05
CA GLU A 169 14.74 3.17 9.16
C GLU A 169 13.44 3.66 9.79
N LEU A 170 13.26 3.42 11.09
CA LEU A 170 12.10 3.86 11.86
C LEU A 170 12.07 5.38 11.99
N LEU A 171 13.18 6.03 12.32
CA LEU A 171 13.26 7.49 12.48
C LEU A 171 13.00 8.21 11.15
N ILE A 172 13.56 7.73 10.04
CA ILE A 172 13.31 8.29 8.71
C ILE A 172 11.84 8.14 8.35
N THR A 173 11.27 6.94 8.54
CA THR A 173 9.86 6.67 8.25
C THR A 173 8.93 7.54 9.09
N LEU A 174 9.19 7.65 10.39
CA LEU A 174 8.42 8.52 11.28
C LEU A 174 8.59 10.00 10.95
N GLY A 175 9.79 10.42 10.54
CA GLY A 175 10.08 11.79 10.11
C GLY A 175 9.28 12.19 8.89
N PHE A 176 9.30 11.38 7.82
CA PHE A 176 8.53 11.65 6.61
C PHE A 176 7.02 11.50 6.82
N SER A 177 6.59 10.50 7.61
CA SER A 177 5.18 10.35 7.98
C SER A 177 4.68 11.55 8.78
N GLY A 178 5.47 12.01 9.75
CA GLY A 178 5.18 13.20 10.55
C GLY A 178 5.09 14.46 9.70
N LEU A 179 6.03 14.66 8.77
CA LEU A 179 6.02 15.78 7.83
C LEU A 179 4.81 15.75 6.90
N PHE A 180 4.43 14.56 6.43
CA PHE A 180 3.23 14.36 5.63
C PHE A 180 1.98 14.74 6.42
N PHE A 181 1.81 14.22 7.65
CA PHE A 181 0.65 14.55 8.48
C PHE A 181 0.63 16.02 8.90
N LEU A 182 1.78 16.64 9.17
CA LEU A 182 1.87 18.07 9.46
C LEU A 182 1.40 18.90 8.27
N SER A 183 1.86 18.56 7.05
CA SER A 183 1.42 19.21 5.81
C SER A 183 -0.08 19.01 5.57
N TYR A 184 -0.57 17.79 5.74
CA TYR A 184 -1.97 17.43 5.57
C TYR A 184 -2.89 18.16 6.56
N LEU A 185 -2.56 18.17 7.85
CA LEU A 185 -3.34 18.85 8.88
C LEU A 185 -3.29 20.37 8.73
N SER A 186 -2.14 20.93 8.33
CA SER A 186 -2.00 22.36 8.03
C SER A 186 -2.88 22.78 6.85
N PHE A 187 -3.02 21.91 5.85
CA PHE A 187 -3.93 22.14 4.72
C PHE A 187 -5.41 22.06 5.15
N LEU A 188 -5.78 21.07 5.96
CA LEU A 188 -7.14 20.93 6.50
C LEU A 188 -7.56 22.13 7.38
N GLY A 189 -6.62 22.81 8.03
CA GLY A 189 -6.90 24.03 8.78
C GLY A 189 -7.20 25.27 7.91
N LYS A 190 -6.82 25.25 6.62
CA LYS A 190 -6.97 26.40 5.70
C LYS A 190 -8.17 26.28 4.77
N VAL A 191 -8.69 25.07 4.54
CA VAL A 191 -9.72 24.79 3.54
C VAL A 191 -10.92 24.12 4.22
N PRO A 192 -12.17 24.45 3.85
CA PRO A 192 -13.33 23.74 4.36
C PRO A 192 -13.26 22.25 4.00
N ILE A 193 -13.50 21.39 4.99
CA ILE A 193 -13.42 19.92 4.85
C ILE A 193 -14.45 19.38 3.84
N LEU A 194 -15.60 20.05 3.73
CA LEU A 194 -16.64 19.71 2.78
C LEU A 194 -16.64 20.72 1.61
N PRO A 195 -16.78 20.24 0.36
CA PRO A 195 -16.82 21.11 -0.80
C PRO A 195 -18.20 21.77 -0.90
N ILE A 196 -18.41 22.89 -0.18
CA ILE A 196 -19.70 23.62 -0.10
C ILE A 196 -20.22 24.02 -1.50
N SER A 197 -19.33 24.24 -2.47
CA SER A 197 -19.68 24.64 -3.84
C SER A 197 -19.99 23.48 -4.79
N ASP A 198 -19.84 22.22 -4.36
CA ASP A 198 -20.08 21.08 -5.24
C ASP A 198 -21.58 20.80 -5.42
N LYS A 199 -22.05 20.79 -6.67
CA LYS A 199 -23.44 20.48 -7.02
C LYS A 199 -23.85 19.07 -6.60
N HIS A 200 -22.90 18.13 -6.57
CA HIS A 200 -23.17 16.75 -6.15
C HIS A 200 -23.30 16.62 -4.63
N LEU A 201 -22.83 17.60 -3.85
CA LEU A 201 -22.95 17.57 -2.38
C LEU A 201 -24.41 17.45 -1.95
N CYS A 202 -25.30 18.29 -2.50
CA CYS A 202 -26.73 18.30 -2.18
C CYS A 202 -27.44 16.99 -2.54
N HIS A 203 -27.09 16.37 -3.67
CA HIS A 203 -27.62 15.06 -4.07
C HIS A 203 -27.13 13.93 -3.16
N SER A 204 -25.85 14.02 -2.78
CA SER A 204 -25.17 12.98 -2.01
C SER A 204 -25.52 13.00 -0.51
N TRP A 205 -26.06 14.13 0.00
CA TRP A 205 -26.51 14.29 1.39
C TRP A 205 -27.80 13.54 1.69
N HIS A 206 -28.67 13.36 0.68
CA HIS A 206 -29.94 12.66 0.81
C HIS A 206 -29.95 11.27 0.16
N GLY A 207 -28.82 10.85 -0.43
CA GLY A 207 -28.69 9.58 -1.13
C GLY A 207 -28.42 8.42 -0.17
N HIS A 208 -29.41 7.53 -0.05
CA HIS A 208 -29.23 6.15 0.44
C HIS A 208 -28.34 5.33 -0.51
#